data_AF-A0A8C0WML4-F1
#
_entry.id   AF-A0A8C0WML4-F1
#
_cell.length_a   1.000
_cell.length_b   1.000
_cell.length_c   1.000
_cell.angle_alpha   90.00
_cell.angle_beta   90.00
_cell.angle_gamma   90.00
#
_symmetry.space_group_name_H-M   'P 1'
#
loop_
_entity.id
_entity.type
_entity.pdbx_description
1 polymer ?
#
loop_
_entity_poly.entity_id
_entity_poly.type
_entity_poly.pdbx_seq_one_letter_code
_entity_poly.pdbx_strand_id
1 'polypeptide(L)'
;KDFLSRTQKAQQLRERMNKWDCIKLKSFCKAKETVTRLKKLPTEWEKIFASYSSDKKLTSRIHRELKKPNTQRINIPMKKWVHELSNDAVNLPQSVIENVGGKLFTYGSYRLGVHTKGADIDALCVAPRHVDRSDFFTSFYDKAVEEAFVPVIKLCFDGIETDILFARLALQTIPEDLDLRNDSLRKNLDKRCIRSLNGCRVTDEILHLAPNIDNFRLTLRAIKLWAKQHNIYSNMLGFLRGVSWAMLVARTCQLYPNAITSILVHKFFLVFSKWEWPNPVLLKQPEECNLNLPVWDPSVSVLFFPLQIHTVQ
;
A
#
# COMPACT_ATOMS: atom_id res chain seq x y z
N LYS A 1 11.94 40.18 -6.44
CA LYS A 1 10.50 40.01 -6.72
C LYS A 1 10.37 39.45 -8.14
N ASP A 2 9.75 38.28 -8.24
CA ASP A 2 9.23 37.58 -9.42
C ASP A 2 10.12 37.37 -10.64
N PHE A 3 10.82 36.23 -10.66
CA PHE A 3 11.37 35.62 -11.87
C PHE A 3 10.70 34.27 -12.24
N LEU A 4 9.66 33.85 -11.50
CA LEU A 4 8.99 32.55 -11.71
C LEU A 4 7.53 32.65 -12.17
N SER A 5 7.03 33.84 -12.52
CA SER A 5 5.60 34.03 -12.80
C SER A 5 5.14 33.75 -14.24
N ARG A 6 6.00 33.39 -15.21
CA ARG A 6 5.56 33.25 -16.62
C ARG A 6 6.27 32.15 -17.42
N THR A 7 5.96 30.89 -17.14
CA THR A 7 6.07 29.86 -18.19
C THR A 7 4.69 29.33 -18.56
N GLN A 8 4.37 29.40 -19.86
CA GLN A 8 3.14 28.88 -20.45
C GLN A 8 2.89 27.42 -20.07
N LYS A 9 3.97 26.65 -19.86
CA LYS A 9 3.93 25.27 -19.34
C LYS A 9 3.40 25.18 -17.91
N ALA A 10 3.76 26.11 -17.01
CA ALA A 10 3.26 26.13 -15.63
C ALA A 10 1.78 26.56 -15.57
N GLN A 11 1.36 27.53 -16.39
CA GLN A 11 -0.05 27.89 -16.54
C GLN A 11 -0.88 26.75 -17.16
N GLN A 12 -0.37 26.08 -18.20
CA GLN A 12 -1.02 24.89 -18.78
C GLN A 12 -1.08 23.71 -17.80
N LEU A 13 -0.06 23.52 -16.96
CA LEU A 13 -0.08 22.51 -15.90
C LEU A 13 -1.13 22.84 -14.84
N ARG A 14 -1.25 24.13 -14.45
CA ARG A 14 -2.23 24.61 -13.47
C ARG A 14 -3.65 24.57 -14.01
N GLU A 15 -3.87 24.90 -15.28
CA GLU A 15 -5.18 24.76 -15.96
C GLU A 15 -5.54 23.29 -16.19
N ARG A 16 -4.59 22.42 -16.54
CA ARG A 16 -4.81 20.97 -16.59
C ARG A 16 -5.15 20.44 -15.20
N MET A 17 -4.38 20.78 -14.17
CA MET A 17 -4.66 20.39 -12.78
C MET A 17 -6.04 20.86 -12.34
N ASN A 18 -6.39 22.14 -12.55
CA ASN A 18 -7.72 22.67 -12.22
C ASN A 18 -8.84 21.95 -12.99
N LYS A 19 -8.64 21.62 -14.26
CA LYS A 19 -9.63 20.87 -15.07
C LYS A 19 -9.82 19.44 -14.56
N TRP A 20 -8.73 18.76 -14.19
CA TRP A 20 -8.77 17.41 -13.61
C TRP A 20 -9.36 17.41 -12.20
N ASP A 21 -9.12 18.45 -11.40
CA ASP A 21 -9.70 18.62 -10.08
C ASP A 21 -11.20 18.93 -10.18
N CYS A 22 -11.65 19.73 -11.15
CA CYS A 22 -13.08 19.90 -11.45
C CYS A 22 -13.77 18.61 -11.92
N ILE A 23 -13.09 17.75 -12.68
CA ILE A 23 -13.63 16.44 -13.10
C ILE A 23 -13.71 15.48 -11.90
N LYS A 24 -12.69 15.47 -11.02
CA LYS A 24 -12.69 14.69 -9.76
C LYS A 24 -13.76 15.18 -8.79
N LEU A 25 -13.96 16.49 -8.66
CA LEU A 25 -15.01 17.07 -7.84
C LEU A 25 -16.38 16.68 -8.38
N LYS A 26 -16.57 16.72 -9.71
CA LYS A 26 -17.79 16.24 -10.36
C LYS A 26 -18.01 14.73 -10.22
N SER A 27 -16.97 13.89 -10.26
CA SER A 27 -17.11 12.44 -10.07
C SER A 27 -17.40 12.09 -8.61
N PHE A 28 -16.78 12.78 -7.66
CA PHE A 28 -17.06 12.65 -6.24
C PHE A 28 -18.44 13.20 -5.87
N CYS A 29 -18.87 14.34 -6.43
CA CYS A 29 -20.23 14.85 -6.32
C CYS A 29 -21.23 13.89 -6.95
N LYS A 30 -20.93 13.26 -8.09
CA LYS A 30 -21.75 12.18 -8.66
C LYS A 30 -21.81 10.95 -7.75
N ALA A 31 -20.70 10.57 -7.11
CA ALA A 31 -20.68 9.49 -6.13
C ALA A 31 -21.50 9.86 -4.88
N LYS A 32 -21.40 11.10 -4.39
CA LYS A 32 -22.18 11.66 -3.28
C LYS A 32 -23.66 11.75 -3.64
N GLU A 33 -24.00 12.21 -4.84
CA GLU A 33 -25.37 12.25 -5.38
C GLU A 33 -25.92 10.85 -5.55
N THR A 34 -25.13 9.90 -6.05
CA THR A 34 -25.49 8.49 -6.13
C THR A 34 -25.75 7.95 -4.73
N VAL A 35 -24.84 8.15 -3.78
CA VAL A 35 -25.01 7.77 -2.36
C VAL A 35 -26.22 8.45 -1.72
N THR A 36 -26.53 9.70 -2.06
CA THR A 36 -27.69 10.45 -1.55
C THR A 36 -29.00 9.99 -2.20
N ARG A 37 -28.96 9.57 -3.47
CA ARG A 37 -30.06 8.89 -4.16
C ARG A 37 -30.29 7.49 -3.57
N LEU A 38 -29.22 6.83 -3.13
CA LEU A 38 -29.23 5.56 -2.41
C LEU A 38 -29.72 5.70 -0.95
N LYS A 39 -29.64 6.89 -0.32
CA LYS A 39 -30.30 7.19 0.97
C LYS A 39 -31.84 7.12 0.89
N LYS A 40 -32.44 7.17 -0.31
CA LYS A 40 -33.88 6.91 -0.53
C LYS A 40 -34.22 5.43 -0.77
N LEU A 41 -33.21 4.55 -0.81
CA LEU A 41 -33.34 3.09 -0.92
C LEU A 41 -32.88 2.33 0.35
N PRO A 42 -33.17 2.76 1.61
CA PRO A 42 -32.72 2.03 2.80
C PRO A 42 -33.03 0.52 2.75
N THR A 43 -34.19 0.16 2.21
CA THR A 43 -34.69 -1.22 2.10
C THR A 43 -33.93 -2.09 1.10
N GLU A 44 -33.34 -1.54 0.04
CA GLU A 44 -32.61 -2.36 -0.95
C GLU A 44 -31.19 -2.69 -0.49
N TRP A 45 -30.52 -1.75 0.20
CA TRP A 45 -29.22 -2.04 0.81
C TRP A 45 -29.35 -3.02 1.96
N GLU A 46 -30.38 -2.89 2.81
CA GLU A 46 -30.64 -3.86 3.88
C GLU A 46 -30.94 -5.27 3.34
N LYS A 47 -31.63 -5.40 2.20
CA LYS A 47 -31.82 -6.69 1.50
C LYS A 47 -30.51 -7.23 0.90
N ILE A 48 -29.70 -6.36 0.30
CA ILE A 48 -28.35 -6.71 -0.16
C ILE A 48 -27.54 -7.17 1.06
N PHE A 49 -27.47 -6.41 2.15
CA PHE A 49 -26.76 -6.75 3.39
C PHE A 49 -27.28 -8.04 4.05
N ALA A 50 -28.59 -8.24 4.11
CA ALA A 50 -29.21 -9.47 4.60
C ALA A 50 -28.74 -10.65 3.76
N SER A 51 -28.76 -10.53 2.42
CA SER A 51 -28.21 -11.54 1.52
C SER A 51 -26.70 -11.76 1.74
N TYR A 52 -25.88 -10.73 1.96
CA TYR A 52 -24.44 -10.86 2.21
C TYR A 52 -24.14 -11.55 3.56
N SER A 53 -24.95 -11.29 4.59
CA SER A 53 -24.82 -11.87 5.94
C SER A 53 -25.40 -13.29 6.05
N SER A 54 -26.44 -13.61 5.27
CA SER A 54 -27.09 -14.93 5.22
C SER A 54 -26.42 -15.87 4.21
N ASP A 55 -25.69 -15.33 3.24
CA ASP A 55 -25.01 -16.11 2.21
C ASP A 55 -23.74 -16.78 2.78
N LYS A 56 -23.95 -17.92 3.44
CA LYS A 56 -22.87 -18.85 3.85
C LYS A 56 -21.94 -19.21 2.68
N LYS A 57 -22.40 -19.15 1.43
CA LYS A 57 -21.60 -19.35 0.21
C LYS A 57 -20.69 -18.14 -0.07
N LEU A 58 -21.11 -16.92 0.22
CA LEU A 58 -20.27 -15.72 0.13
C LEU A 58 -19.29 -15.62 1.29
N THR A 59 -19.70 -15.88 2.53
CA THR A 59 -18.81 -15.96 3.69
C THR A 59 -17.77 -17.07 3.51
N SER A 60 -18.17 -18.21 2.91
CA SER A 60 -17.22 -19.25 2.51
C SER A 60 -16.40 -18.89 1.28
N ARG A 61 -16.88 -18.14 0.29
CA ARG A 61 -16.03 -17.60 -0.80
C ARG A 61 -15.00 -16.61 -0.25
N ILE A 62 -15.38 -15.77 0.70
CA ILE A 62 -14.47 -14.86 1.39
C ILE A 62 -13.41 -15.67 2.19
N HIS A 63 -13.80 -16.74 2.90
CA HIS A 63 -12.84 -17.56 3.67
C HIS A 63 -12.01 -18.56 2.82
N ARG A 64 -12.56 -19.09 1.73
CA ARG A 64 -11.97 -20.19 0.92
C ARG A 64 -10.90 -19.72 -0.07
N GLU A 65 -10.80 -18.42 -0.35
CA GLU A 65 -9.86 -17.86 -1.33
C GLU A 65 -8.44 -17.64 -0.77
N LEU A 66 -8.07 -18.27 0.34
CA LEU A 66 -6.76 -18.13 0.98
C LEU A 66 -5.86 -19.35 0.72
N LYS A 67 -5.46 -19.56 -0.53
CA LYS A 67 -4.23 -20.34 -0.76
C LYS A 67 -3.08 -19.36 -0.56
N LYS A 68 -2.39 -19.42 0.58
CA LYS A 68 -1.16 -18.66 0.80
C LYS A 68 -0.06 -19.30 -0.05
N PRO A 69 0.40 -18.70 -1.17
CA PRO A 69 1.65 -19.09 -1.79
C PRO A 69 2.75 -19.13 -0.74
N ASN A 70 3.58 -20.17 -0.83
CA ASN A 70 4.67 -20.35 0.10
C ASN A 70 5.79 -19.35 -0.24
N THR A 71 5.70 -18.13 0.29
CA THR A 71 6.70 -17.07 0.10
C THR A 71 8.08 -17.48 0.61
N GLN A 72 8.19 -18.53 1.44
CA GLN A 72 9.47 -19.12 1.82
C GLN A 72 10.22 -19.67 0.60
N ARG A 73 9.52 -20.15 -0.44
CA ARG A 73 10.15 -20.66 -1.66
C ARG A 73 10.91 -19.59 -2.44
N ILE A 74 10.47 -18.34 -2.40
CA ILE A 74 11.16 -17.20 -3.04
C ILE A 74 12.27 -16.66 -2.12
N ASN A 75 12.07 -16.76 -0.79
CA ASN A 75 13.06 -16.32 0.19
C ASN A 75 14.35 -17.16 0.14
N ILE A 76 14.26 -18.45 -0.20
CA ILE A 76 15.43 -19.36 -0.28
C ILE A 76 16.43 -18.92 -1.38
N PRO A 77 16.02 -18.76 -2.66
CA PRO A 77 16.91 -18.23 -3.70
C PRO A 77 17.46 -16.84 -3.36
N MET A 78 16.67 -15.97 -2.73
CA MET A 78 17.12 -14.64 -2.33
C MET A 78 18.25 -14.69 -1.30
N LYS A 79 18.09 -15.49 -0.23
CA LYS A 79 19.14 -15.67 0.77
C LYS A 79 20.40 -16.28 0.18
N LYS A 80 20.24 -17.28 -0.70
CA LYS A 80 21.36 -17.89 -1.41
C LYS A 80 22.12 -16.87 -2.26
N TRP A 81 21.40 -16.07 -3.05
CA TRP A 81 21.98 -15.01 -3.87
C TRP A 81 22.74 -13.97 -3.03
N VAL A 82 22.16 -13.49 -1.92
CA VAL A 82 22.85 -12.56 -1.00
C VAL A 82 24.12 -13.21 -0.43
N HIS A 83 24.05 -14.48 -0.04
CA HIS A 83 25.21 -15.21 0.48
C HIS A 83 26.31 -15.39 -0.57
N GLU A 84 25.96 -15.69 -1.82
CA GLU A 84 26.92 -15.80 -2.94
C GLU A 84 27.63 -14.47 -3.19
N LEU A 85 26.88 -13.36 -3.30
CA LEU A 85 27.49 -12.02 -3.42
C LEU A 85 28.36 -11.66 -2.22
N SER A 86 28.03 -12.16 -1.03
CA SER A 86 28.81 -11.91 0.19
C SER A 86 30.12 -12.68 0.21
N ASN A 87 30.17 -13.87 -0.38
CA ASN A 87 31.42 -14.63 -0.57
C ASN A 87 32.36 -13.94 -1.55
N ASP A 88 31.81 -13.32 -2.60
CA ASP A 88 32.59 -12.64 -3.65
C ASP A 88 33.03 -11.23 -3.24
N ALA A 89 32.43 -10.67 -2.19
CA ALA A 89 32.74 -9.33 -1.71
C ALA A 89 34.11 -9.27 -1.02
N VAL A 90 34.97 -8.38 -1.50
CA VAL A 90 36.29 -8.13 -0.92
C VAL A 90 36.12 -7.54 0.50
N ASN A 91 36.75 -8.17 1.50
CA ASN A 91 36.81 -7.73 2.91
C ASN A 91 35.57 -7.99 3.79
N LEU A 92 34.72 -8.98 3.50
CA LEU A 92 33.74 -9.46 4.49
C LEU A 92 34.32 -10.61 5.34
N PRO A 93 34.31 -10.51 6.69
CA PRO A 93 34.70 -11.62 7.54
C PRO A 93 33.74 -12.80 7.40
N GLN A 94 34.27 -14.04 7.51
CA GLN A 94 33.48 -15.27 7.41
C GLN A 94 32.29 -15.29 8.40
N SER A 95 32.49 -14.79 9.61
CA SER A 95 31.44 -14.68 10.63
C SER A 95 30.26 -13.79 10.22
N VAL A 96 30.50 -12.80 9.36
CA VAL A 96 29.47 -11.93 8.79
C VAL A 96 28.76 -12.63 7.65
N ILE A 97 29.49 -13.34 6.79
CA ILE A 97 28.93 -14.08 5.65
C ILE A 97 27.95 -15.15 6.13
N GLU A 98 28.33 -15.92 7.15
CA GLU A 98 27.47 -16.95 7.76
C GLU A 98 26.13 -16.40 8.29
N ASN A 99 26.13 -15.13 8.69
CA ASN A 99 24.98 -14.45 9.29
C ASN A 99 24.44 -13.31 8.43
N VAL A 100 24.80 -13.25 7.14
CA VAL A 100 24.52 -12.07 6.30
C VAL A 100 23.02 -11.84 6.10
N GLY A 101 22.27 -12.94 6.08
CA GLY A 101 20.82 -12.94 6.02
C GLY A 101 20.28 -12.56 4.64
N GLY A 102 19.34 -11.63 4.63
CA GLY A 102 18.53 -11.26 3.47
C GLY A 102 17.10 -11.75 3.67
N LYS A 103 16.13 -10.89 3.32
CA LYS A 103 14.73 -11.20 3.60
C LYS A 103 13.78 -10.65 2.56
N LEU A 104 12.85 -11.49 2.14
CA LEU A 104 11.70 -11.09 1.33
C LEU A 104 10.53 -10.69 2.25
N PHE A 105 10.08 -9.46 2.12
CA PHE A 105 8.87 -8.95 2.77
C PHE A 105 7.73 -8.93 1.74
N THR A 106 6.50 -9.16 2.19
CA THR A 106 5.32 -8.93 1.34
C THR A 106 4.60 -7.68 1.81
N TYR A 107 3.92 -7.00 0.90
CA TYR A 107 3.08 -5.85 1.22
C TYR A 107 1.78 -5.86 0.42
N GLY A 108 1.02 -4.77 0.48
CA GLY A 108 -0.17 -4.61 -0.34
C GLY A 108 -1.27 -5.61 0.00
N SER A 109 -2.08 -5.96 -1.00
CA SER A 109 -3.31 -6.74 -0.78
C SER A 109 -3.05 -8.16 -0.27
N TYR A 110 -1.93 -8.75 -0.67
CA TYR A 110 -1.49 -10.06 -0.24
C TYR A 110 -1.19 -10.06 1.27
N ARG A 111 -0.29 -9.17 1.71
CA ARG A 111 0.09 -9.01 3.12
C ARG A 111 -1.07 -8.61 4.02
N LEU A 112 -1.96 -7.73 3.54
CA LEU A 112 -3.20 -7.38 4.26
C LEU A 112 -4.14 -8.58 4.44
N GLY A 113 -4.00 -9.65 3.66
CA GLY A 113 -4.89 -10.81 3.67
C GLY A 113 -6.21 -10.57 2.95
N VAL A 114 -6.24 -9.66 1.97
CA VAL A 114 -7.45 -9.26 1.22
C VAL A 114 -7.25 -9.33 -0.31
N HIS A 115 -6.30 -10.15 -0.73
CA HIS A 115 -6.08 -10.49 -2.14
C HIS A 115 -7.23 -11.36 -2.67
N THR A 116 -7.46 -11.31 -3.97
CA THR A 116 -8.43 -12.15 -4.68
C THR A 116 -7.69 -13.19 -5.51
N LYS A 117 -8.39 -14.24 -5.97
CA LYS A 117 -7.80 -15.20 -6.91
C LYS A 117 -7.19 -14.49 -8.12
N GLY A 118 -5.96 -14.87 -8.47
CA GLY A 118 -5.21 -14.27 -9.57
C GLY A 118 -4.69 -12.86 -9.30
N ALA A 119 -4.78 -12.36 -8.06
CA ALA A 119 -4.07 -11.13 -7.69
C ALA A 119 -2.56 -11.40 -7.63
N ASP A 120 -1.81 -10.36 -7.98
CA ASP A 120 -0.37 -10.27 -7.85
C ASP A 120 0.09 -10.28 -6.39
N ILE A 121 1.34 -10.70 -6.19
CA ILE A 121 2.06 -10.60 -4.93
C ILE A 121 3.03 -9.42 -5.02
N ASP A 122 2.76 -8.41 -4.23
CA ASP A 122 3.68 -7.32 -3.94
C ASP A 122 4.75 -7.78 -2.94
N ALA A 123 6.02 -7.78 -3.34
CA ALA A 123 7.15 -8.18 -2.49
C ALA A 123 8.33 -7.19 -2.52
N LEU A 124 9.10 -7.18 -1.44
CA LEU A 124 10.29 -6.36 -1.27
C LEU A 124 11.46 -7.24 -0.84
N CYS A 125 12.48 -7.31 -1.69
CA CYS A 125 13.78 -7.88 -1.38
C CYS A 125 14.59 -6.87 -0.56
N VAL A 126 14.92 -7.23 0.69
CA VAL A 126 15.74 -6.42 1.60
C VAL A 126 17.11 -7.07 1.77
N ALA A 127 18.14 -6.35 1.36
CA ALA A 127 19.52 -6.81 1.35
C ALA A 127 20.46 -5.90 2.17
N PRO A 128 21.60 -6.43 2.66
CA PRO A 128 22.60 -5.66 3.40
C PRO A 128 23.37 -4.68 2.51
N ARG A 129 24.13 -3.78 3.14
CA ARG A 129 24.74 -2.60 2.52
C ARG A 129 25.71 -2.87 1.35
N HIS A 130 26.29 -4.06 1.27
CA HIS A 130 27.25 -4.43 0.23
C HIS A 130 26.60 -5.03 -1.02
N VAL A 131 25.28 -5.30 -1.00
CA VAL A 131 24.54 -5.79 -2.16
C VAL A 131 23.93 -4.60 -2.90
N ASP A 132 24.35 -4.37 -4.13
CA ASP A 132 23.92 -3.22 -4.91
C ASP A 132 22.63 -3.47 -5.69
N ARG A 133 21.96 -2.36 -6.03
CA ARG A 133 20.75 -2.41 -6.85
C ARG A 133 21.04 -2.94 -8.26
N SER A 134 22.23 -2.69 -8.79
CA SER A 134 22.68 -3.27 -10.06
C SER A 134 22.72 -4.79 -9.96
N ASP A 135 23.24 -5.36 -8.88
CA ASP A 135 23.29 -6.82 -8.68
C ASP A 135 21.89 -7.43 -8.72
N PHE A 136 20.91 -6.74 -8.13
CA PHE A 136 19.52 -7.17 -8.18
C PHE A 136 18.98 -7.26 -9.61
N PHE A 137 19.40 -6.39 -10.53
CA PHE A 137 18.93 -6.40 -11.92
C PHE A 137 19.83 -7.16 -12.90
N THR A 138 21.05 -7.52 -12.50
CA THR A 138 22.01 -8.26 -13.36
C THR A 138 22.20 -9.71 -12.95
N SER A 139 22.37 -10.01 -11.66
CA SER A 139 22.73 -11.35 -11.17
C SER A 139 21.57 -12.09 -10.50
N PHE A 140 20.54 -11.37 -10.03
CA PHE A 140 19.37 -12.01 -9.44
C PHE A 140 18.36 -12.49 -10.49
N TYR A 141 18.12 -11.75 -11.59
CA TYR A 141 17.16 -12.19 -12.62
C TYR A 141 17.22 -11.45 -13.98
N ASP A 142 16.98 -12.18 -15.09
CA ASP A 142 17.08 -11.66 -16.48
C ASP A 142 15.86 -10.86 -16.99
N LYS A 143 14.71 -10.87 -16.30
CA LYS A 143 13.46 -10.16 -16.69
C LYS A 143 13.19 -8.92 -15.83
N ALA A 144 14.15 -7.99 -15.85
CA ALA A 144 14.16 -6.74 -15.08
C ALA A 144 13.43 -5.58 -15.78
N VAL A 145 12.78 -4.70 -15.01
CA VAL A 145 12.34 -3.37 -15.47
C VAL A 145 13.05 -2.30 -14.64
N GLU A 146 14.25 -1.90 -15.07
CA GLU A 146 15.12 -0.98 -14.33
C GLU A 146 14.70 0.50 -14.43
N GLU A 147 14.14 0.92 -15.57
CA GLU A 147 13.81 2.32 -15.87
C GLU A 147 12.49 2.84 -15.24
N ALA A 148 11.81 2.03 -14.43
CA ALA A 148 10.56 2.44 -13.77
C ALA A 148 10.81 3.42 -12.61
N PHE A 149 9.80 4.26 -12.30
CA PHE A 149 9.86 5.22 -11.17
C PHE A 149 10.22 4.54 -9.83
N VAL A 150 9.78 3.30 -9.65
CA VAL A 150 10.32 2.36 -8.66
C VAL A 150 10.72 1.09 -9.42
N PRO A 151 12.03 0.80 -9.56
CA PRO A 151 12.51 -0.36 -10.29
C PRO A 151 11.96 -1.67 -9.71
N VAL A 152 11.53 -2.60 -10.57
CA VAL A 152 10.82 -3.84 -10.20
C VAL A 152 11.22 -5.01 -11.08
N ILE A 153 11.30 -6.21 -10.50
CA ILE A 153 11.37 -7.47 -11.25
C ILE A 153 10.00 -8.13 -11.19
N LYS A 154 9.47 -8.50 -12.35
CA LYS A 154 8.18 -9.19 -12.47
C LYS A 154 8.42 -10.67 -12.73
N LEU A 155 7.89 -11.52 -11.86
CA LEU A 155 8.06 -12.96 -11.91
C LEU A 155 6.70 -13.63 -11.95
N CYS A 156 6.65 -14.85 -12.50
CA CYS A 156 5.51 -15.74 -12.31
C CYS A 156 6.00 -16.95 -11.53
N PHE A 157 5.57 -17.10 -10.28
CA PHE A 157 5.96 -18.19 -9.41
C PHE A 157 4.74 -19.05 -9.08
N ASP A 158 4.80 -20.36 -9.37
CA ASP A 158 3.67 -21.29 -9.22
C ASP A 158 2.35 -20.78 -9.86
N GLY A 159 2.46 -20.06 -11.00
CA GLY A 159 1.32 -19.49 -11.71
C GLY A 159 0.77 -18.18 -11.12
N ILE A 160 1.50 -17.55 -10.18
CA ILE A 160 1.11 -16.29 -9.55
C ILE A 160 2.12 -15.20 -9.91
N GLU A 161 1.63 -14.08 -10.46
CA GLU A 161 2.44 -12.90 -10.73
C GLU A 161 2.97 -12.30 -9.43
N THR A 162 4.27 -12.01 -9.38
CA THR A 162 4.97 -11.45 -8.23
C THR A 162 5.81 -10.27 -8.68
N ASP A 163 5.51 -9.09 -8.14
CA ASP A 163 6.25 -7.86 -8.38
C ASP A 163 7.24 -7.67 -7.20
N ILE A 164 8.54 -7.83 -7.47
CA ILE A 164 9.60 -7.73 -6.47
C ILE A 164 10.33 -6.40 -6.61
N LEU A 165 10.21 -5.57 -5.57
CA LEU A 165 11.02 -4.37 -5.37
C LEU A 165 12.31 -4.72 -4.64
N PHE A 166 13.29 -3.82 -4.69
CA PHE A 166 14.56 -3.96 -3.98
C PHE A 166 14.87 -2.77 -3.08
N ALA A 167 15.31 -3.05 -1.86
CA ALA A 167 15.87 -2.06 -0.94
C ALA A 167 17.16 -2.60 -0.29
N ARG A 168 18.21 -1.80 -0.39
CA ARG A 168 19.48 -1.99 0.30
C ARG A 168 19.45 -1.18 1.59
N LEU A 169 19.65 -1.82 2.74
CA LEU A 169 19.71 -1.14 4.03
C LEU A 169 21.17 -0.82 4.41
N ALA A 170 21.36 0.23 5.22
CA ALA A 170 22.66 0.59 5.80
C ALA A 170 23.07 -0.35 6.96
N LEU A 171 22.82 -1.66 6.80
CA LEU A 171 23.13 -2.70 7.77
C LEU A 171 24.13 -3.68 7.15
N GLN A 172 25.04 -4.22 7.97
CA GLN A 172 26.00 -5.23 7.51
C GLN A 172 25.36 -6.62 7.36
N THR A 173 24.36 -6.92 8.19
CA THR A 173 23.56 -8.14 8.14
C THR A 173 22.08 -7.79 8.24
N ILE A 174 21.20 -8.66 7.74
CA ILE A 174 19.74 -8.48 7.81
C ILE A 174 19.16 -9.50 8.80
N PRO A 175 18.69 -9.06 9.97
CA PRO A 175 18.18 -9.98 10.99
C PRO A 175 16.77 -10.50 10.66
N GLU A 176 16.44 -11.70 11.15
CA GLU A 176 15.14 -12.33 10.88
C GLU A 176 13.95 -11.59 11.51
N ASP A 177 14.16 -10.90 12.61
CA ASP A 177 13.16 -10.12 13.34
C ASP A 177 13.13 -8.64 12.91
N LEU A 178 13.81 -8.28 11.81
CA LEU A 178 13.85 -6.91 11.29
C LEU A 178 12.44 -6.31 11.10
N ASP A 179 12.20 -5.20 11.78
CA ASP A 179 10.99 -4.38 11.66
C ASP A 179 11.25 -3.13 10.80
N LEU A 180 10.70 -3.11 9.59
CA LEU A 180 10.88 -2.03 8.62
C LEU A 180 10.19 -0.71 9.04
N ARG A 181 9.32 -0.72 10.06
CA ARG A 181 8.66 0.50 10.58
C ARG A 181 9.63 1.43 11.29
N ASN A 182 10.77 0.94 11.76
CA ASN A 182 11.79 1.75 12.42
C ASN A 182 12.35 2.82 11.46
N ASP A 183 12.14 4.11 11.78
CA ASP A 183 12.59 5.23 10.96
C ASP A 183 14.11 5.36 10.83
N SER A 184 14.87 4.84 11.79
CA SER A 184 16.33 4.86 11.72
C SER A 184 16.88 4.10 10.50
N LEU A 185 16.15 3.08 10.02
CA LEU A 185 16.53 2.28 8.84
C LEU A 185 16.56 3.09 7.55
N ARG A 186 15.97 4.29 7.55
CA ARG A 186 15.85 5.17 6.38
C ARG A 186 16.99 6.18 6.27
N LYS A 187 17.81 6.31 7.32
CA LYS A 187 18.96 7.22 7.34
C LYS A 187 19.95 6.83 6.25
N ASN A 188 20.39 7.80 5.47
CA ASN A 188 21.41 7.64 4.42
C ASN A 188 21.03 6.64 3.31
N LEU A 189 19.74 6.37 3.11
CA LEU A 189 19.27 5.59 1.96
C LEU A 189 19.04 6.47 0.74
N ASP A 190 19.28 5.93 -0.45
CA ASP A 190 18.91 6.60 -1.68
C ASP A 190 17.37 6.65 -1.84
N LYS A 191 16.90 7.65 -2.60
CA LYS A 191 15.46 7.90 -2.79
C LYS A 191 14.69 6.69 -3.33
N ARG A 192 15.32 5.80 -4.12
CA ARG A 192 14.66 4.60 -4.66
C ARG A 192 14.47 3.56 -3.57
N CYS A 193 15.48 3.30 -2.73
CA CYS A 193 15.33 2.41 -1.57
C CYS A 193 14.24 2.91 -0.62
N ILE A 194 14.20 4.22 -0.36
CA ILE A 194 13.15 4.83 0.49
C ILE A 194 11.75 4.56 -0.08
N ARG A 195 11.55 4.77 -1.39
CA ARG A 195 10.27 4.48 -2.05
C ARG A 195 9.91 3.00 -2.01
N SER A 196 10.87 2.11 -2.23
CA SER A 196 10.65 0.65 -2.19
C SER A 196 10.22 0.17 -0.80
N LEU A 197 10.74 0.78 0.27
CA LEU A 197 10.37 0.44 1.66
C LEU A 197 8.93 0.85 2.03
N ASN A 198 8.39 1.89 1.39
CA ASN A 198 7.10 2.46 1.79
C ASN A 198 5.95 1.46 1.71
N GLY A 199 5.92 0.59 0.69
CA GLY A 199 4.86 -0.41 0.53
C GLY A 199 4.71 -1.29 1.78
N CYS A 200 5.81 -1.88 2.24
CA CYS A 200 5.87 -2.69 3.46
C CYS A 200 5.47 -1.89 4.69
N ARG A 201 6.07 -0.71 4.87
CA ARG A 201 5.84 0.12 6.05
C ARG A 201 4.38 0.56 6.17
N VAL A 202 3.78 1.08 5.10
CA VAL A 202 2.36 1.46 5.07
C VAL A 202 1.48 0.28 5.45
N THR A 203 1.77 -0.89 4.89
CA THR A 203 0.96 -2.08 5.08
C THR A 203 1.01 -2.59 6.52
N ASP A 204 2.20 -2.67 7.10
CA ASP A 204 2.37 -3.13 8.49
C ASP A 204 1.83 -2.10 9.49
N GLU A 205 1.93 -0.80 9.21
CA GLU A 205 1.29 0.24 10.00
C GLU A 205 -0.24 0.13 9.99
N ILE A 206 -0.89 -0.14 8.84
CA ILE A 206 -2.34 -0.39 8.79
C ILE A 206 -2.72 -1.54 9.71
N LEU A 207 -1.99 -2.65 9.62
CA LEU A 207 -2.27 -3.84 10.40
C LEU A 207 -2.08 -3.59 11.90
N HIS A 208 -1.09 -2.79 12.29
CA HIS A 208 -0.84 -2.43 13.68
C HIS A 208 -1.90 -1.46 14.23
N LEU A 209 -2.42 -0.55 13.41
CA LEU A 209 -3.40 0.47 13.80
C LEU A 209 -4.85 -0.03 13.79
N ALA A 210 -5.11 -1.23 13.26
CA ALA A 210 -6.44 -1.84 13.23
C ALA A 210 -6.75 -2.55 14.57
N PRO A 211 -7.81 -2.17 15.32
CA PRO A 211 -8.13 -2.77 16.62
C PRO A 211 -8.43 -4.28 16.56
N ASN A 212 -9.04 -4.72 15.46
CA ASN A 212 -9.32 -6.12 15.21
C ASN A 212 -9.03 -6.44 13.73
N ILE A 213 -7.96 -7.21 13.50
CA ILE A 213 -7.43 -7.49 12.15
C ILE A 213 -8.43 -8.29 11.30
N ASP A 214 -9.16 -9.23 11.90
CA ASP A 214 -10.08 -10.09 11.16
C ASP A 214 -11.33 -9.32 10.70
N ASN A 215 -11.91 -8.50 11.59
CA ASN A 215 -12.99 -7.59 11.23
C ASN A 215 -12.55 -6.55 10.20
N PHE A 216 -11.33 -6.02 10.32
CA PHE A 216 -10.74 -5.14 9.31
C PHE A 216 -10.65 -5.82 7.94
N ARG A 217 -10.12 -7.05 7.87
CA ARG A 217 -9.97 -7.81 6.63
C ARG A 217 -11.30 -8.08 5.95
N LEU A 218 -12.30 -8.57 6.70
CA LEU A 218 -13.62 -8.86 6.14
C LEU A 218 -14.31 -7.59 5.64
N THR A 219 -14.24 -6.50 6.41
CA THR A 219 -14.77 -5.19 6.02
C THR A 219 -14.08 -4.68 4.75
N LEU A 220 -12.75 -4.75 4.67
CA LEU A 220 -11.99 -4.30 3.52
C LEU A 220 -12.30 -5.13 2.26
N ARG A 221 -12.51 -6.43 2.39
CA ARG A 221 -12.95 -7.27 1.26
C ARG A 221 -14.32 -6.84 0.73
N ALA A 222 -15.28 -6.59 1.62
CA ALA A 222 -16.60 -6.11 1.25
C ALA A 222 -16.54 -4.74 0.54
N ILE A 223 -15.80 -3.78 1.09
CA ILE A 223 -15.64 -2.44 0.50
C ILE A 223 -14.92 -2.49 -0.85
N LYS A 224 -13.86 -3.31 -1.01
CA LYS A 224 -13.17 -3.46 -2.30
C LYS A 224 -14.09 -4.04 -3.37
N LEU A 225 -14.89 -5.06 -3.03
CA LEU A 225 -15.86 -5.64 -3.95
C LEU A 225 -16.90 -4.61 -4.38
N TRP A 226 -17.48 -3.91 -3.41
CA TRP A 226 -18.43 -2.83 -3.65
C TRP A 226 -17.85 -1.75 -4.58
N ALA A 227 -16.64 -1.26 -4.29
CA ALA A 227 -15.98 -0.22 -5.09
C ALA A 227 -15.73 -0.67 -6.53
N LYS A 228 -15.35 -1.94 -6.75
CA LYS A 228 -15.20 -2.52 -8.08
C LYS A 228 -16.54 -2.60 -8.82
N GLN A 229 -17.60 -3.09 -8.18
CA GLN A 229 -18.94 -3.19 -8.77
C GLN A 229 -19.54 -1.83 -9.13
N HIS A 230 -19.12 -0.76 -8.44
CA HIS A 230 -19.57 0.61 -8.69
C HIS A 230 -18.61 1.42 -9.57
N ASN A 231 -17.59 0.79 -10.16
CA ASN A 231 -16.63 1.42 -11.09
C ASN A 231 -15.85 2.61 -10.49
N ILE A 232 -15.61 2.61 -9.17
CA ILE A 232 -14.86 3.64 -8.46
C ILE A 232 -13.54 3.10 -7.87
N TYR A 233 -13.03 2.01 -8.44
CA TYR A 233 -11.75 1.40 -8.09
C TYR A 233 -10.76 1.58 -9.24
N SER A 234 -10.07 2.73 -9.34
CA SER A 234 -9.04 2.98 -10.36
C SER A 234 -8.22 4.24 -10.11
N ASN A 235 -6.89 4.12 -10.06
CA ASN A 235 -6.00 5.29 -9.95
C ASN A 235 -5.90 6.11 -11.22
N MET A 236 -5.88 5.43 -12.38
CA MET A 236 -5.66 6.09 -13.68
C MET A 236 -6.80 7.05 -14.04
N LEU A 237 -7.97 6.84 -13.43
CA LEU A 237 -9.15 7.68 -13.59
C LEU A 237 -9.36 8.65 -12.41
N GLY A 238 -8.39 8.76 -11.49
CA GLY A 238 -8.46 9.63 -10.33
C GLY A 238 -9.32 9.12 -9.16
N PHE A 239 -9.72 7.85 -9.16
CA PHE A 239 -10.41 7.19 -8.05
C PHE A 239 -9.43 6.49 -7.09
N LEU A 240 -9.96 5.97 -5.98
CA LEU A 240 -9.18 5.38 -4.89
C LEU A 240 -8.57 4.02 -5.26
N ARG A 241 -7.35 3.76 -4.79
CA ARG A 241 -6.64 2.46 -4.91
C ARG A 241 -6.83 1.57 -3.69
N GLY A 242 -6.33 0.33 -3.79
CA GLY A 242 -6.37 -0.66 -2.72
C GLY A 242 -5.89 -0.14 -1.37
N VAL A 243 -4.74 0.55 -1.33
CA VAL A 243 -4.20 1.15 -0.09
C VAL A 243 -5.12 2.25 0.46
N SER A 244 -5.67 3.10 -0.41
CA SER A 244 -6.61 4.16 -0.03
C SER A 244 -7.87 3.59 0.62
N TRP A 245 -8.46 2.54 0.02
CA TRP A 245 -9.59 1.82 0.61
C TRP A 245 -9.24 1.17 1.94
N ALA A 246 -8.04 0.58 2.05
CA ALA A 246 -7.56 -0.01 3.29
C ALA A 246 -7.47 1.03 4.42
N MET A 247 -6.98 2.24 4.11
CA MET A 247 -6.90 3.33 5.08
C MET A 247 -8.26 3.83 5.53
N LEU A 248 -9.20 4.04 4.60
CA LEU A 248 -10.56 4.43 4.96
C LEU A 248 -11.23 3.38 5.85
N VAL A 249 -11.06 2.09 5.54
CA VAL A 249 -11.59 1.00 6.36
C VAL A 249 -10.91 0.93 7.73
N ALA A 250 -9.59 1.07 7.79
CA ALA A 250 -8.86 1.12 9.05
C ALA A 250 -9.34 2.27 9.94
N ARG A 251 -9.60 3.46 9.36
CA ARG A 251 -10.17 4.58 10.10
C ARG A 251 -11.55 4.26 10.66
N THR A 252 -12.42 3.63 9.87
CA THR A 252 -13.73 3.17 10.37
C THR A 252 -13.57 2.18 11.52
N CYS A 253 -12.62 1.24 11.44
CA CYS A 253 -12.33 0.30 12.52
C CYS A 253 -11.84 1.02 13.79
N GLN A 254 -11.01 2.06 13.68
CA GLN A 254 -10.57 2.86 14.83
C GLN A 254 -11.73 3.59 15.51
N LEU A 255 -12.69 4.11 14.73
CA LEU A 255 -13.87 4.80 15.26
C LEU A 255 -14.88 3.85 15.93
N TYR A 256 -14.84 2.56 15.59
CA TYR A 256 -15.77 1.54 16.08
C TYR A 256 -15.02 0.23 16.42
N PRO A 257 -14.14 0.24 17.45
CA PRO A 257 -13.17 -0.85 17.69
C PRO A 257 -13.81 -2.20 18.01
N ASN A 258 -14.99 -2.19 18.64
CA ASN A 258 -15.70 -3.40 19.07
C ASN A 258 -16.81 -3.82 18.09
N ALA A 259 -16.98 -3.10 16.97
CA ALA A 259 -18.03 -3.41 16.01
C ALA A 259 -17.68 -4.64 15.17
N ILE A 260 -18.69 -5.47 14.92
CA ILE A 260 -18.58 -6.58 13.98
C ILE A 260 -18.59 -6.08 12.54
N THR A 261 -18.12 -6.93 11.61
CA THR A 261 -17.97 -6.60 10.18
C THR A 261 -19.21 -5.94 9.55
N SER A 262 -20.42 -6.45 9.79
CA SER A 262 -21.65 -5.89 9.20
C SER A 262 -21.89 -4.43 9.63
N ILE A 263 -21.69 -4.15 10.92
CA ILE A 263 -21.79 -2.81 11.48
C ILE A 263 -20.68 -1.93 10.90
N LEU A 264 -19.45 -2.42 10.79
CA LEU A 264 -18.33 -1.65 10.23
C LEU A 264 -18.57 -1.23 8.78
N VAL A 265 -19.14 -2.11 7.94
CA VAL A 265 -19.49 -1.73 6.56
C VAL A 265 -20.56 -0.64 6.53
N HIS A 266 -21.60 -0.74 7.37
CA HIS A 266 -22.61 0.32 7.47
C HIS A 266 -21.98 1.65 7.96
N LYS A 267 -21.16 1.58 9.01
CA LYS A 267 -20.47 2.74 9.58
C LYS A 267 -19.49 3.38 8.58
N PHE A 268 -18.84 2.59 7.74
CA PHE A 268 -17.97 3.10 6.68
C PHE A 268 -18.72 4.09 5.78
N PHE A 269 -19.89 3.71 5.27
CA PHE A 269 -20.69 4.60 4.41
C PHE A 269 -21.25 5.79 5.19
N LEU A 270 -21.68 5.58 6.43
CA LEU A 270 -22.17 6.68 7.28
C LEU A 270 -21.09 7.74 7.50
N VAL A 271 -19.88 7.33 7.88
CA VAL A 271 -18.75 8.24 8.13
C VAL A 271 -18.36 8.97 6.86
N PHE A 272 -18.05 8.25 5.76
CA PHE A 272 -17.49 8.90 4.58
C PHE A 272 -18.52 9.62 3.69
N SER A 273 -19.82 9.35 3.86
CA SER A 273 -20.87 10.16 3.23
C SER A 273 -21.11 11.51 3.92
N LYS A 274 -20.68 11.63 5.19
CA LYS A 274 -20.77 12.85 6.01
C LYS A 274 -19.42 13.50 6.26
N TRP A 275 -18.33 12.93 5.74
CA TRP A 275 -16.99 13.46 5.93
C TRP A 275 -16.86 14.84 5.30
N GLU A 276 -16.35 15.79 6.07
CA GLU A 276 -16.18 17.19 5.66
C GLU A 276 -14.88 17.35 4.86
N TRP A 277 -14.91 16.95 3.59
CA TRP A 277 -13.79 17.19 2.69
C TRP A 277 -13.51 18.69 2.53
N PRO A 278 -12.24 19.14 2.47
CA PRO A 278 -11.03 18.35 2.24
C PRO A 278 -10.29 17.87 3.51
N ASN A 279 -10.95 17.78 4.68
CA ASN A 279 -10.28 17.33 5.91
C ASN A 279 -9.58 15.97 5.73
N PRO A 280 -8.31 15.81 6.17
CA PRO A 280 -7.52 14.61 5.93
C PRO A 280 -8.02 13.42 6.73
N VAL A 281 -7.87 12.23 6.16
CA VAL A 281 -8.08 10.97 6.89
C VAL A 281 -6.72 10.49 7.40
N LEU A 282 -6.52 10.65 8.71
CA LEU A 282 -5.30 10.25 9.41
C LEU A 282 -5.55 9.00 10.26
N LEU A 283 -4.64 8.02 10.18
CA LEU A 283 -4.69 6.83 11.06
C LEU A 283 -3.89 6.99 12.34
N LYS A 284 -2.90 7.88 12.34
CA LYS A 284 -2.09 8.25 13.52
C LYS A 284 -1.63 9.70 13.39
N GLN A 285 -1.16 10.28 14.49
CA GLN A 285 -0.58 11.62 14.47
C GLN A 285 0.75 11.62 13.70
N PRO A 286 1.07 12.71 12.98
CA PRO A 286 2.40 12.94 12.44
C PRO A 286 3.47 12.93 13.51
N GLU A 287 4.55 12.20 13.26
CA GLU A 287 5.80 12.36 13.99
C GLU A 287 6.76 13.21 13.16
N GLU A 288 7.44 14.16 13.81
CA GLU A 288 8.49 14.95 13.17
C GLU A 288 9.69 14.05 12.84
N CYS A 289 10.08 14.03 11.56
CA CYS A 289 11.18 13.22 11.09
C CYS A 289 12.24 14.11 10.44
N ASN A 290 13.45 14.13 11.01
CA ASN A 290 14.59 14.95 10.56
C ASN A 290 15.23 14.50 9.24
N LEU A 291 14.53 13.72 8.41
CA LEU A 291 15.09 13.10 7.20
C LEU A 291 14.99 13.97 5.94
N ASN A 292 14.49 15.21 6.01
CA ASN A 292 14.30 16.12 4.86
C ASN A 292 13.63 15.42 3.65
N LEU A 293 12.76 14.45 3.92
CA LEU A 293 12.00 13.75 2.89
C LEU A 293 10.69 14.50 2.61
N PRO A 294 10.10 14.38 1.41
CA PRO A 294 8.80 14.96 1.13
C PRO A 294 7.73 14.38 2.07
N VAL A 295 7.22 15.22 2.98
CA VAL A 295 6.09 14.89 3.86
C VAL A 295 4.90 15.70 3.38
N TRP A 296 3.75 15.03 3.22
CA TRP A 296 2.51 15.78 2.99
C TRP A 296 2.14 16.51 4.28
N ASP A 297 1.94 17.82 4.16
CA ASP A 297 1.52 18.67 5.26
C ASP A 297 0.32 19.53 4.79
N PRO A 298 -0.83 19.45 5.49
CA PRO A 298 -2.04 20.20 5.13
C PRO A 298 -1.85 21.72 5.11
N SER A 299 -0.88 22.26 5.87
CA SER A 299 -0.61 23.68 5.97
C SER A 299 0.12 24.25 4.75
N VAL A 300 0.80 23.40 3.98
CA VAL A 300 1.61 23.79 2.80
C VAL A 300 1.21 23.07 1.51
N SER A 301 0.46 21.97 1.57
CA SER A 301 0.13 21.12 0.42
C SER A 301 -1.38 20.81 0.32
N VAL A 302 -2.08 21.51 -0.58
CA VAL A 302 -3.50 21.22 -0.90
C VAL A 302 -3.57 20.01 -1.86
N LEU A 303 -3.45 18.80 -1.34
CA LEU A 303 -3.81 17.59 -2.11
C LEU A 303 -5.26 17.23 -1.81
N PHE A 304 -6.03 17.00 -2.87
CA PHE A 304 -7.47 16.73 -2.84
C PHE A 304 -7.89 15.41 -2.16
N PHE A 305 -6.95 14.55 -1.78
CA PHE A 305 -7.20 13.34 -0.99
C PHE A 305 -6.00 13.07 -0.07
N PRO A 306 -5.96 13.65 1.14
CA PRO A 306 -4.93 13.33 2.09
C PRO A 306 -5.33 12.09 2.87
N LEU A 307 -5.04 10.95 2.27
CA LEU A 307 -4.99 9.67 2.96
C LEU A 307 -3.55 9.45 3.36
N GLN A 308 -3.23 9.58 4.66
CA GLN A 308 -1.89 9.36 5.16
C GLN A 308 -1.83 8.35 6.31
N ILE A 309 -0.93 7.39 6.13
CA ILE A 309 -0.15 6.76 7.19
C ILE A 309 1.21 7.40 7.08
N HIS A 310 1.83 7.78 8.19
CA HIS A 310 3.15 8.40 8.19
C HIS A 310 4.22 7.44 7.64
N THR A 311 4.34 7.47 6.33
CA THR A 311 5.30 6.77 5.48
C THR A 311 5.38 7.61 4.21
N VAL A 312 6.06 8.76 4.36
CA VAL A 312 6.75 9.60 3.37
C VAL A 312 6.63 9.11 1.91
N GLN A 313 6.27 9.99 0.98
CA GLN A 313 6.21 9.71 -0.47
C GLN A 313 7.58 9.47 -1.10
#